data_AF-A0A3R7WB75-F1
#
_entry.id   AF-A0A3R7WB75-F1
#
_cell.length_a   1.000
_cell.length_b   1.000
_cell.length_c   1.000
_cell.angle_alpha   90.00
_cell.angle_beta   90.00
_cell.angle_gamma   90.00
#
_symmetry.space_group_name_H-M   'P 1'
#
loop_
_entity.id
_entity.type
_entity.pdbx_description
1 polymer ?
#
loop_
_entity_poly.entity_id
_entity_poly.type
_entity_poly.pdbx_seq_one_letter_code
_entity_poly.pdbx_strand_id
1 'polypeptide(L)'
;MQSMSSIKIATGVKDLLSQMKEHPRETYSDVIERLVTERAPDSDGRSLFHIPLWYVRIRDTIHTLDPPIELSCERDNEDFILYNHEYHLLASASNLHEALVEITDEFEENWKDYVEQDIHKLSPGAQLFRQKLISLLSEEYTREI
;
A
#
# COMPACT_ATOMS: atom_id res chain seq x y z
N MET A 1 -9.88 -35.94 25.47
CA MET A 1 -11.20 -35.51 24.95
C MET A 1 -11.04 -34.07 24.48
N GLN A 2 -10.97 -33.82 23.18
CA GLN A 2 -10.90 -32.46 22.64
C GLN A 2 -12.29 -31.82 22.76
N SER A 3 -12.35 -30.68 23.44
CA SER A 3 -13.55 -29.86 23.60
C SER A 3 -13.98 -29.33 22.22
N MET A 4 -15.08 -29.84 21.67
CA MET A 4 -15.69 -29.24 20.47
C MET A 4 -16.34 -27.90 20.84
N SER A 5 -15.67 -26.79 20.53
CA SER A 5 -16.29 -25.47 20.60
C SER A 5 -17.23 -25.31 19.40
N SER A 6 -18.54 -25.26 19.66
CA SER A 6 -19.51 -24.95 18.62
C SER A 6 -19.50 -23.44 18.35
N ILE A 7 -18.99 -23.02 17.20
CA ILE A 7 -19.09 -21.63 16.75
C ILE A 7 -20.47 -21.45 16.12
N LYS A 8 -21.27 -20.50 16.64
CA LYS A 8 -22.53 -20.11 16.00
C LYS A 8 -22.22 -19.23 14.79
N ILE A 9 -22.54 -19.73 13.60
CA ILE A 9 -22.36 -18.99 12.35
C ILE A 9 -23.72 -18.49 11.86
N ALA A 10 -23.78 -17.28 11.33
CA ALA A 10 -25.00 -16.72 10.74
C ALA A 10 -25.50 -17.59 9.56
N THR A 11 -26.83 -17.69 9.41
CA THR A 11 -27.46 -18.55 8.38
C THR A 11 -26.96 -18.25 6.97
N GLY A 12 -26.77 -16.97 6.61
CA GLY A 12 -26.24 -16.59 5.30
C GLY A 12 -24.81 -17.08 5.03
N VAL A 13 -23.97 -17.18 6.07
CA VAL A 13 -22.61 -17.73 5.95
C VAL A 13 -22.64 -19.26 5.81
N LYS A 14 -23.57 -19.92 6.50
CA LYS A 14 -23.79 -21.36 6.35
C LYS A 14 -24.25 -21.71 4.93
N ASP A 15 -25.17 -20.93 4.37
CA ASP A 15 -25.67 -21.14 3.01
C ASP A 15 -24.56 -20.93 1.97
N LEU A 16 -23.73 -19.90 2.15
CA LEU A 16 -22.54 -19.66 1.33
C LEU A 16 -21.56 -20.85 1.39
N LEU A 17 -21.15 -21.27 2.59
CA LEU A 17 -20.24 -22.41 2.75
C LEU A 17 -20.83 -23.71 2.19
N SER A 18 -22.15 -23.88 2.22
CA SER A 18 -22.82 -25.04 1.65
C SER A 18 -22.79 -25.06 0.11
N GLN A 19 -22.85 -23.89 -0.53
CA GLN A 19 -22.74 -23.76 -2.00
C GLN A 19 -21.32 -23.99 -2.49
N MET A 20 -20.32 -23.78 -1.63
CA MET A 20 -18.90 -23.95 -1.94
C MET A 20 -18.40 -25.38 -1.76
N LYS A 21 -19.24 -26.31 -1.28
CA LYS A 21 -18.88 -27.71 -1.15
C LYS A 21 -18.72 -28.34 -2.52
N GLU A 22 -17.56 -28.93 -2.76
CA GLU A 22 -17.27 -29.64 -4.02
C GLU A 22 -17.67 -31.11 -3.92
N HIS A 23 -17.75 -31.64 -2.69
CA HIS A 23 -18.15 -33.02 -2.43
C HIS A 23 -19.23 -33.12 -1.35
N PRO A 24 -20.25 -33.99 -1.48
CA PRO A 24 -21.35 -34.11 -0.53
C PRO A 24 -20.93 -34.48 0.91
N ARG A 25 -19.72 -35.04 1.08
CA ARG A 25 -19.16 -35.43 2.38
C ARG A 25 -18.17 -34.41 2.97
N GLU A 26 -17.89 -33.32 2.27
CA GLU A 26 -17.00 -32.27 2.74
C GLU A 26 -17.62 -31.56 3.96
N THR A 27 -16.85 -31.43 5.04
CA THR A 27 -17.26 -30.70 6.24
C THR A 27 -17.06 -29.20 6.05
N TYR A 28 -17.68 -28.37 6.89
CA TYR A 28 -17.43 -26.93 6.82
C TYR A 28 -15.98 -26.58 7.19
N SER A 29 -15.34 -27.37 8.06
CA SER A 29 -13.92 -27.21 8.37
C SER A 29 -13.06 -27.44 7.13
N ASP A 30 -13.35 -28.48 6.34
CA ASP A 30 -12.61 -28.76 5.10
C ASP A 30 -12.77 -27.63 4.06
N VAL A 31 -13.99 -27.10 3.91
CA VAL A 31 -14.25 -25.94 3.03
C VAL A 31 -13.50 -24.69 3.53
N ILE A 32 -13.47 -24.45 4.84
CA ILE A 32 -12.75 -23.32 5.44
C ILE A 32 -11.23 -23.49 5.28
N GLU A 33 -10.70 -24.68 5.54
CA GLU A 33 -9.27 -24.99 5.35
C GLU A 33 -8.86 -24.79 3.90
N ARG A 34 -9.69 -25.25 2.96
CA ARG A 34 -9.46 -25.00 1.53
C ARG A 34 -9.53 -23.53 1.19
N LEU A 35 -10.48 -22.77 1.71
CA LEU A 35 -10.54 -21.31 1.52
C LEU A 35 -9.31 -20.59 2.08
N VAL A 36 -8.79 -21.05 3.22
CA VAL A 36 -7.56 -20.53 3.82
C VAL A 36 -6.33 -20.94 2.99
N THR A 37 -6.36 -22.11 2.37
CA THR A 37 -5.25 -22.64 1.54
C THR A 37 -5.26 -22.06 0.12
N GLU A 38 -6.42 -21.86 -0.50
CA GLU A 38 -6.59 -21.18 -1.79
C GLU A 38 -6.35 -19.67 -1.68
N ARG A 39 -6.53 -19.09 -0.49
CA ARG A 39 -6.11 -17.71 -0.17
C ARG A 39 -4.75 -17.62 0.49
N ALA A 40 -4.11 -18.76 0.79
CA ALA A 40 -2.71 -18.74 1.12
C ALA A 40 -2.01 -18.48 -0.22
N PRO A 41 -1.37 -17.32 -0.40
CA PRO A 41 -0.61 -17.08 -1.62
C PRO A 41 0.35 -18.24 -1.81
N ASP A 42 0.40 -18.73 -3.04
CA ASP A 42 1.38 -19.70 -3.50
C ASP A 42 2.75 -19.35 -2.90
N SER A 43 3.39 -20.37 -2.34
CA SER A 43 4.72 -20.45 -1.74
C SER A 43 5.79 -19.45 -2.24
N ASP A 44 5.66 -18.20 -1.86
CA ASP A 44 6.68 -17.16 -1.68
C ASP A 44 5.92 -16.00 -1.01
N GLY A 45 6.22 -15.63 0.23
CA GLY A 45 5.42 -14.74 1.10
C GLY A 45 5.15 -13.29 0.62
N ARG A 46 5.25 -13.02 -0.68
CA ARG A 46 5.11 -11.72 -1.35
C ARG A 46 3.73 -11.56 -1.94
N SER A 47 2.79 -11.10 -1.11
CA SER A 47 1.53 -10.53 -1.64
C SER A 47 1.85 -9.16 -2.22
N LEU A 48 1.85 -9.02 -3.55
CA LEU A 48 1.96 -7.73 -4.24
C LEU A 48 0.56 -7.14 -4.45
N PHE A 49 0.35 -5.90 -4.00
CA PHE A 49 -0.85 -5.12 -4.28
C PHE A 49 -0.49 -3.64 -4.41
N HIS A 50 -1.41 -2.82 -4.93
CA HIS A 50 -1.15 -1.40 -5.15
C HIS A 50 -2.04 -0.50 -4.29
N ILE A 51 -1.48 0.64 -3.86
CA ILE A 51 -2.17 1.66 -3.07
C ILE A 51 -1.95 3.02 -3.75
N PRO A 52 -3.02 3.78 -4.07
CA PRO A 52 -2.88 5.14 -4.55
C PRO A 52 -2.57 6.08 -3.37
N LEU A 53 -1.42 6.74 -3.41
CA LEU A 53 -1.06 7.81 -2.49
C LEU A 53 -1.68 9.12 -2.96
N TRP A 54 -2.72 9.56 -2.25
CA TRP A 54 -3.45 10.78 -2.54
C TRP A 54 -2.96 11.99 -1.76
N TYR A 55 -2.35 11.77 -0.59
CA TYR A 55 -2.03 12.83 0.35
C TYR A 55 -0.57 12.72 0.76
N VAL A 56 0.10 13.86 0.79
CA VAL A 56 1.48 13.99 1.26
C VAL A 56 1.58 15.16 2.22
N ARG A 57 2.60 15.14 3.09
CA ARG A 57 2.90 16.25 3.99
C ARG A 57 4.08 17.03 3.43
N ILE A 58 3.93 18.36 3.34
CA ILE A 58 5.00 19.28 2.97
C ILE A 58 4.96 20.44 3.97
N ARG A 59 6.04 20.67 4.71
CA ARG A 59 6.12 21.75 5.72
C ARG A 59 4.95 21.71 6.71
N ASP A 60 4.68 20.52 7.25
CA ASP A 60 3.56 20.25 8.17
C ASP A 60 2.15 20.53 7.64
N THR A 61 2.01 20.76 6.33
CA THR A 61 0.72 20.94 5.66
C THR A 61 0.41 19.72 4.79
N ILE A 62 -0.83 19.25 4.83
CA ILE A 62 -1.28 18.12 4.00
C ILE A 62 -1.70 18.66 2.63
N HIS A 63 -1.11 18.12 1.57
CA HIS A 63 -1.43 18.43 0.19
C HIS A 63 -2.06 17.21 -0.49
N THR A 64 -3.00 17.49 -1.40
CA THR A 64 -3.61 16.46 -2.26
C THR A 64 -2.83 16.38 -3.57
N LEU A 65 -2.49 15.17 -3.99
CA LEU A 65 -1.85 14.87 -5.26
C LEU A 65 -2.89 14.70 -6.37
N ASP A 66 -2.61 15.26 -7.54
CA ASP A 66 -3.39 15.08 -8.76
C ASP A 66 -2.45 15.05 -9.99
N PRO A 67 -2.15 13.86 -10.55
CA PRO A 67 -2.70 12.54 -10.21
C PRO A 67 -2.09 11.93 -8.92
N PRO A 68 -2.72 10.90 -8.31
CA PRO A 68 -2.13 10.16 -7.21
C PRO A 68 -0.89 9.37 -7.65
N ILE A 69 0.03 9.13 -6.72
CA ILE A 69 1.17 8.24 -6.96
C ILE A 69 0.74 6.80 -6.67
N GLU A 70 0.82 5.91 -7.65
CA GLU A 70 0.56 4.49 -7.45
C GLU A 70 1.76 3.84 -6.73
N LEU A 71 1.56 3.39 -5.50
CA LEU A 71 2.56 2.67 -4.71
C LEU A 71 2.40 1.18 -4.94
N SER A 72 3.50 0.48 -5.22
CA SER A 72 3.57 -0.97 -5.10
C SER A 72 3.80 -1.33 -3.63
N CYS A 73 3.03 -2.27 -3.11
CA CYS A 73 3.16 -2.80 -1.76
C CYS A 73 3.45 -4.29 -1.83
N GLU A 74 4.59 -4.69 -1.28
CA GLU A 74 4.97 -6.09 -1.10
C GLU A 74 5.01 -6.41 0.39
N ARG A 75 4.66 -7.65 0.72
CA ARG A 75 4.97 -8.18 2.05
C ARG A 75 6.26 -9.00 1.95
N ASP A 76 7.24 -8.69 2.79
CA ASP A 76 8.45 -9.49 2.94
C ASP A 76 8.64 -9.82 4.42
N ASN A 77 8.51 -11.10 4.77
CA ASN A 77 8.41 -11.56 6.16
C ASN A 77 7.27 -10.84 6.93
N GLU A 78 7.61 -10.07 7.96
CA GLU A 78 6.68 -9.30 8.79
C GLU A 78 6.55 -7.84 8.35
N ASP A 79 7.30 -7.40 7.33
CA ASP A 79 7.34 -6.00 6.91
C ASP A 79 6.53 -5.75 5.63
N PHE A 80 5.92 -4.57 5.59
CA PHE A 80 5.32 -3.99 4.40
C PHE A 80 6.38 -3.11 3.73
N ILE A 81 6.73 -3.45 2.49
CA ILE A 81 7.62 -2.66 1.65
C ILE A 81 6.76 -1.88 0.65
N LEU A 82 6.71 -0.56 0.78
CA LEU A 82 6.06 0.32 -0.19
C LEU A 82 7.10 1.00 -1.04
N TYR A 83 6.87 1.05 -2.35
CA TYR A 83 7.79 1.73 -3.25
C TYR A 83 7.12 2.31 -4.49
N ASN A 84 7.75 3.35 -5.03
CA ASN A 84 7.49 3.86 -6.36
C ASN A 84 8.81 4.33 -6.99
N HIS A 85 9.22 3.68 -8.08
CA HIS A 85 10.49 3.99 -8.73
C HIS A 85 10.48 5.32 -9.46
N GLU A 86 9.33 5.81 -9.93
CA GLU A 86 9.25 7.06 -10.68
C GLU A 86 9.55 8.27 -9.80
N TYR A 87 9.10 8.24 -8.54
CA TYR A 87 9.27 9.30 -7.55
C TYR A 87 10.31 9.00 -6.49
N HIS A 88 11.13 7.96 -6.70
CA HIS A 88 12.17 7.53 -5.76
C HIS A 88 11.65 7.38 -4.32
N LEU A 89 10.49 6.73 -4.17
CA LEU A 89 9.88 6.48 -2.87
C LEU A 89 10.15 5.04 -2.45
N LEU A 90 10.56 4.86 -1.20
CA LEU A 90 10.75 3.55 -0.58
C LEU A 90 10.50 3.68 0.93
N ALA A 91 9.69 2.80 1.48
CA ALA A 91 9.46 2.69 2.92
C ALA A 91 9.28 1.23 3.32
N SER A 92 9.64 0.89 4.56
CA SER A 92 9.53 -0.47 5.06
C SER A 92 9.23 -0.49 6.55
N ALA A 93 8.06 -0.99 6.94
CA ALA A 93 7.70 -1.11 8.34
C ALA A 93 6.85 -2.35 8.64
N SER A 94 6.84 -2.75 9.91
CA SER A 94 6.09 -3.92 10.41
C SER A 94 4.57 -3.82 10.25
N ASN A 95 4.05 -2.62 9.97
CA ASN A 95 2.64 -2.41 9.67
C ASN A 95 2.46 -1.36 8.58
N LEU A 96 1.36 -1.52 7.83
CA LEU A 96 1.04 -0.68 6.69
C LEU A 96 0.90 0.82 7.06
N HIS A 97 0.40 1.13 8.26
CA HIS A 97 0.24 2.52 8.69
C HIS A 97 1.60 3.19 8.87
N GLU A 98 2.55 2.57 9.59
CA GLU A 98 3.91 3.08 9.73
C GLU A 98 4.59 3.24 8.38
N ALA A 99 4.48 2.24 7.50
CA ALA A 99 5.12 2.30 6.19
C ALA A 99 4.50 3.39 5.28
N LEU A 100 3.21 3.70 5.44
CA LEU A 100 2.56 4.85 4.77
C LEU A 100 3.00 6.19 5.36
N VAL A 101 3.27 6.27 6.67
CA VAL A 101 3.84 7.49 7.28
C VAL A 101 5.26 7.71 6.76
N GLU A 102 6.09 6.67 6.80
CA GLU A 102 7.47 6.72 6.31
C GLU A 102 7.55 7.11 4.83
N ILE A 103 6.68 6.56 3.96
CA ILE A 103 6.72 6.92 2.54
C ILE A 103 6.27 8.36 2.28
N THR A 104 5.41 8.92 3.13
CA THR A 104 5.07 10.35 3.06
C THR A 104 6.20 11.24 3.56
N ASP A 105 6.98 10.78 4.54
CA ASP A 105 8.18 11.49 5.00
C ASP A 105 9.28 11.45 3.92
N GLU A 106 9.49 10.31 3.26
CA GLU A 106 10.40 10.16 2.11
C GLU A 106 10.01 11.12 0.95
N PHE A 107 8.71 11.30 0.71
CA PHE A 107 8.23 12.30 -0.26
C PHE A 107 8.62 13.73 0.17
N GLU A 108 8.49 14.06 1.44
CA GLU A 108 8.87 15.38 1.97
C GLU A 108 10.38 15.61 1.89
N GLU A 109 11.21 14.59 2.13
CA GLU A 109 12.66 14.66 1.94
C GLU A 109 13.01 14.94 0.48
N ASN A 110 12.41 14.20 -0.46
CA ASN A 110 12.53 14.48 -1.89
C ASN A 110 12.09 15.92 -2.22
N TRP A 111 11.01 16.42 -1.61
CA TRP A 111 10.59 17.80 -1.81
C TRP A 111 11.67 18.81 -1.40
N LYS A 112 12.27 18.62 -0.22
CA LYS A 112 13.35 19.47 0.32
C LYS A 112 14.61 19.41 -0.57
N ASP A 113 14.95 18.24 -1.08
CA ASP A 113 16.16 18.00 -1.85
C ASP A 113 16.09 18.48 -3.30
N TYR A 114 14.90 18.54 -3.89
CA TYR A 114 14.73 18.87 -5.32
C TYR A 114 13.95 20.16 -5.57
N VAL A 115 12.93 20.46 -4.77
CA VAL A 115 12.04 21.61 -5.02
C VAL A 115 12.49 22.85 -4.24
N GLU A 116 12.89 22.68 -2.99
CA GLU A 116 13.31 23.81 -2.15
C GLU A 116 14.74 24.29 -2.44
N GLN A 117 15.53 23.47 -3.13
CA GLN A 117 16.89 23.85 -3.53
C GLN A 117 16.88 24.91 -4.64
N ASP A 118 17.97 25.68 -4.69
CA ASP A 118 18.27 26.58 -5.80
C ASP A 118 18.44 25.76 -7.09
N ILE A 119 17.60 26.08 -8.10
CA ILE A 119 17.56 25.37 -9.38
C ILE A 119 18.93 25.35 -10.09
N HIS A 120 19.75 26.38 -9.90
CA HIS A 120 21.07 26.47 -10.52
C HIS A 120 22.11 25.55 -9.87
N LYS A 121 21.81 25.00 -8.68
CA LYS A 121 22.63 23.99 -8.00
C LYS A 121 22.21 22.55 -8.36
N LEU A 122 21.06 22.39 -8.99
CA LEU A 122 20.56 21.08 -9.41
C LEU A 122 21.16 20.66 -10.74
N SER A 123 21.48 19.36 -10.86
CA SER A 123 21.85 18.76 -12.14
C SER A 123 20.66 18.81 -13.12
N PRO A 124 20.88 18.70 -14.44
CA PRO A 124 19.78 18.68 -15.40
C PRO A 124 18.75 17.58 -15.12
N GLY A 125 19.18 16.41 -14.66
CA GLY A 125 18.27 15.33 -14.25
C GLY A 125 17.43 15.69 -13.01
N ALA A 126 18.06 16.32 -12.01
CA ALA A 126 17.37 16.78 -10.81
C ALA A 126 16.38 17.92 -11.12
N GLN A 127 16.66 18.77 -12.11
CA GLN A 127 15.72 19.79 -12.59
C GLN A 127 14.48 19.15 -13.24
N LEU A 128 14.65 18.09 -14.03
CA LEU A 128 13.53 17.34 -14.60
C LEU A 128 12.71 16.64 -13.51
N PHE A 129 13.37 16.05 -12.53
CA PHE A 129 12.71 15.40 -11.40
C PHE A 129 11.92 16.41 -10.55
N ARG A 130 12.48 17.60 -10.28
CA ARG A 130 11.77 18.72 -9.67
C ARG A 130 10.47 19.05 -10.39
N GLN A 131 10.50 19.16 -11.72
CA GLN A 131 9.29 19.47 -12.49
C GLN A 131 8.23 18.38 -12.35
N LYS A 132 8.64 17.10 -12.31
CA LYS A 132 7.72 16.00 -12.02
C LYS A 132 7.07 16.11 -10.64
N LEU A 133 7.86 16.36 -9.59
CA LEU A 133 7.33 16.53 -8.23
C LEU A 133 6.34 17.69 -8.14
N ILE A 134 6.68 18.84 -8.73
CA ILE A 134 5.79 20.01 -8.74
C ILE A 134 4.49 19.69 -9.50
N SER A 135 4.57 18.94 -10.60
CA SER A 135 3.39 18.62 -11.43
C SER A 135 2.35 17.74 -10.74
N LEU A 136 2.70 17.09 -9.63
CA LEU A 136 1.76 16.32 -8.82
C LEU A 136 0.84 17.19 -7.97
N LEU A 137 1.17 18.47 -7.77
CA LEU A 137 0.40 19.38 -6.94
C LEU A 137 -0.45 20.28 -7.82
N SER A 138 -1.69 20.53 -7.38
CA SER A 138 -2.63 21.39 -8.10
C SER A 138 -2.11 22.82 -8.27
N GLU A 139 -2.63 23.52 -9.29
CA GLU A 139 -2.18 24.89 -9.65
C GLU A 139 -2.21 25.91 -8.51
N GLU A 140 -3.04 25.69 -7.48
CA GLU A 140 -3.10 26.58 -6.32
C GLU A 140 -1.80 26.61 -5.53
N TYR A 141 -1.11 25.47 -5.43
CA TYR A 141 0.16 25.37 -4.71
C TYR A 141 1.35 25.87 -5.55
N THR A 142 1.33 25.69 -6.88
CA THR A 142 2.41 26.14 -7.77
C THR A 142 2.61 27.66 -7.78
N ARG A 143 1.60 28.45 -7.36
CA ARG A 143 1.69 29.92 -7.28
C ARG A 143 2.48 30.44 -6.08
N GLU A 144 2.77 29.57 -5.10
CA GLU A 144 3.45 29.92 -3.84
C GLU A 144 4.93 29.50 -3.79
N ILE A 145 5.42 28.78 -4.82
CA ILE A 145 6.82 28.35 -4.98
C ILE A 145 7.57 29.32 -5.90
#